data_AF-A0A969BPL9-F1
#
_entry.id   AF-A0A969BPL9-F1
#
_cell.length_a   1.000
_cell.length_b   1.000
_cell.length_c   1.000
_cell.angle_alpha   90.00
_cell.angle_beta   90.00
_cell.angle_gamma   90.00
#
_symmetry.space_group_name_H-M   'P 1'
#
loop_
_entity.id
_entity.type
_entity.pdbx_description
1 polymer ?
#
loop_
_entity_poly.entity_id
_entity_poly.type
_entity_poly.pdbx_seq_one_letter_code
_entity_poly.pdbx_strand_id
1 'polypeptide(L)' 'MLRCRIRYFTDGAVIGSRAFVNQAFTAARDRFGPNRKTGARKLKGAASPAASLLWSLRDLKKV' A
#
# COMPACT_ATOMS: atom_id res chain seq x y z
N MET A 1 -12.61 -5.29 -10.36
CA MET A 1 -11.32 -5.08 -11.08
C MET A 1 -10.69 -3.74 -10.67
N LEU A 2 -9.42 -3.74 -10.22
CA LEU A 2 -8.67 -2.50 -9.95
C LEU A 2 -8.15 -1.89 -11.28
N ARG A 3 -8.84 -0.88 -11.81
CA ARG A 3 -8.42 -0.13 -13.02
C ARG A 3 -7.41 0.98 -12.66
N CYS A 4 -6.32 0.65 -11.99
CA CYS A 4 -5.30 1.62 -11.60
C CYS A 4 -3.94 1.27 -12.23
N ARG A 5 -3.13 2.29 -12.51
CA ARG A 5 -1.86 2.13 -13.24
C ARG A 5 -0.98 1.05 -12.60
N ILE A 6 -0.29 0.31 -13.46
CA ILE A 6 0.58 -0.83 -13.16
C ILE A 6 1.64 -0.54 -12.08
N ARG A 7 1.91 0.71 -11.69
CA ARG A 7 2.79 1.08 -10.55
C ARG A 7 2.47 0.35 -9.24
N TYR A 8 1.23 -0.10 -9.04
CA TYR A 8 0.93 -1.05 -7.97
C TYR A 8 1.75 -2.34 -8.14
N PHE A 9 1.59 -3.04 -9.26
CA PHE A 9 2.29 -4.31 -9.53
C PHE A 9 3.77 -4.16 -9.92
N THR A 10 4.21 -2.99 -10.39
CA THR A 10 5.60 -2.74 -10.82
C THR A 10 6.51 -2.11 -9.76
N ASP A 11 6.01 -1.24 -8.88
CA ASP A 11 6.82 -0.65 -7.79
C ASP A 11 6.73 -1.43 -6.46
N GLY A 12 6.18 -2.64 -6.49
CA GLY A 12 6.05 -3.56 -5.36
C GLY A 12 4.72 -3.41 -4.60
N ALA A 13 3.64 -4.00 -5.15
CA ALA A 13 2.33 -4.08 -4.49
C ALA A 13 2.42 -5.02 -3.29
N VAL A 14 2.82 -4.49 -2.15
CA VAL A 14 2.58 -5.17 -0.88
C VAL A 14 1.13 -4.86 -0.48
N ILE A 15 0.25 -5.82 -0.75
CA ILE A 15 -1.15 -5.82 -0.32
C ILE A 15 -1.32 -6.98 0.66
N GLY A 16 -1.93 -6.72 1.81
CA GLY A 16 -2.20 -7.77 2.77
C GLY A 16 -2.72 -7.21 4.09
N SER A 17 -2.56 -8.01 5.14
CA SER A 17 -2.86 -7.55 6.50
C SER A 17 -1.97 -6.37 6.88
N ARG A 18 -2.41 -5.57 7.84
CA ARG A 18 -1.63 -4.43 8.36
C ARG A 18 -0.22 -4.87 8.81
N ALA A 19 -0.12 -6.02 9.47
CA ALA A 19 1.14 -6.55 10.00
C ALA A 19 2.11 -6.88 8.87
N PHE A 20 1.65 -7.61 7.84
CA PHE A 20 2.46 -7.96 6.68
C PHE A 20 2.99 -6.71 5.95
N VAL A 21 2.13 -5.72 5.74
CA VAL A 21 2.51 -4.47 5.06
C VAL A 21 3.50 -3.65 5.88
N ASN A 22 3.38 -3.66 7.22
CA ASN A 22 4.34 -2.98 8.08
C ASN A 22 5.69 -3.69 8.13
N GLN A 23 5.73 -5.02 8.13
CA GLN A 23 6.99 -5.78 8.03
C GLN A 23 7.73 -5.46 6.72
N ALA A 24 7.00 -5.47 5.60
CA ALA A 24 7.59 -5.10 4.31
C ALA A 24 8.07 -3.64 4.27
N PHE A 25 7.36 -2.73 4.96
CA PHE A 25 7.81 -1.34 5.12
C PHE A 25 9.12 -1.23 5.89
N THR A 26 9.26 -1.96 6.99
CA THR A 26 10.50 -1.99 7.77
C THR A 26 11.65 -2.55 6.94
N ALA A 27 11.42 -3.63 6.19
CA ALA A 27 12.42 -4.23 5.31
C ALA A 27 12.86 -3.30 4.16
N ALA A 28 12.02 -2.35 3.76
CA ALA A 28 12.29 -1.39 2.69
C ALA A 28 12.37 0.06 3.21
N ARG A 29 12.69 0.28 4.49
CA ARG A 29 12.61 1.59 5.16
C ARG A 29 13.39 2.67 4.41
N ASP A 30 14.55 2.33 3.87
CA ASP A 30 15.44 3.26 3.15
C ASP A 30 14.81 3.82 1.88
N ARG A 31 13.81 3.14 1.32
CA ARG A 31 13.05 3.61 0.13
C ARG A 31 11.98 4.65 0.46
N PHE A 32 11.82 5.01 1.73
CA PHE A 32 10.77 5.92 2.20
C PHE A 32 11.34 7.13 2.95
N GLY A 33 10.68 8.29 2.82
CA GLY A 33 11.10 9.51 3.51
C GLY A 33 11.05 9.40 5.05
N PRO A 34 11.82 10.24 5.78
CA PRO A 34 11.96 10.17 7.24
C PRO A 34 10.63 10.33 7.99
N ASN A 35 9.71 11.13 7.44
CA ASN A 35 8.41 11.42 8.06
C ASN A 35 7.44 10.22 8.09
N ARG A 36 7.74 9.15 7.34
CA ARG A 36 6.88 7.98 7.29
C ARG A 36 7.16 7.04 8.46
N LYS A 37 6.22 6.96 9.41
CA LYS A 37 6.30 6.07 10.59
C LYS A 37 5.75 4.66 10.36
N THR A 38 4.80 4.49 9.43
CA THR A 38 4.16 3.20 9.14
C THR A 38 3.98 2.97 7.64
N GLY A 39 4.00 1.69 7.27
CA GLY A 39 3.81 1.22 5.90
C GLY A 39 2.35 1.15 5.49
N ALA A 40 1.53 0.55 6.34
CA ALA A 40 0.15 0.24 6.00
C ALA A 40 -0.69 1.50 5.74
N ARG A 41 -1.28 1.57 4.56
CA ARG A 41 -2.28 2.56 4.16
C ARG A 41 -3.58 1.85 3.82
N LYS A 42 -4.71 2.42 4.25
CA LYS A 42 -6.02 1.92 3.87
C LYS A 42 -6.19 2.08 2.37
N LEU A 43 -6.82 1.09 1.74
CA LEU A 43 -7.25 1.22 0.36
C LEU A 43 -8.28 2.36 0.25
N LYS A 44 -8.20 3.12 -0.85
CA LYS A 44 -9.06 4.29 -1.11
C LYS A 44 -9.71 4.15 -2.49
N GLY A 45 -10.75 4.94 -2.75
CA GLY A 45 -11.45 4.97 -4.03
C GLY A 45 -12.21 3.68 -4.31
N ALA A 46 -12.05 3.10 -5.51
CA ALA A 46 -12.76 1.89 -5.91
C ALA A 46 -12.41 0.64 -5.07
N ALA A 47 -11.31 0.68 -4.32
CA ALA A 47 -10.87 -0.38 -3.43
C ALA A 47 -11.24 -0.14 -1.95
N SER A 48 -11.96 0.95 -1.65
CA SER A 48 -12.45 1.26 -0.30
C SER A 48 -13.28 0.15 0.36
N PRO A 49 -14.11 -0.65 -0.36
CA PRO A 49 -14.84 -1.75 0.27
C PRO A 49 -13.94 -2.79 0.95
N ALA A 50 -12.69 -2.93 0.49
CA ALA A 50 -11.71 -3.83 1.06
C ALA A 50 -10.80 -3.17 2.13
N ALA A 51 -10.99 -1.87 2.44
CA ALA A 51 -10.09 -1.11 3.32
C ALA A 51 -10.11 -1.54 4.80
N SER A 52 -11.09 -2.35 5.20
CA SER A 52 -11.17 -2.99 6.52
C SER A 52 -10.27 -4.22 6.62
N LEU A 53 -10.08 -4.93 5.51
CA LEU A 53 -9.38 -6.21 5.43
C LEU A 53 -7.97 -6.08 4.86
N LEU A 54 -7.81 -5.18 3.88
CA LEU A 54 -6.61 -5.04 3.10
C LEU A 54 -5.97 -3.66 3.28
N TRP A 55 -4.65 -3.71 3.41
CA TRP A 55 -3.78 -2.57 3.52
C TRP A 55 -2.81 -2.59 2.35
N SER A 56 -2.34 -1.43 1.93
CA SER A 56 -1.34 -1.28 0.89
C SER A 56 -0.14 -0.49 1.38
N LEU A 57 1.03 -0.75 0.81
CA LEU A 57 2.25 0.01 1.10
C LEU A 57 2.29 1.38 0.39
N ARG A 58 1.50 1.59 -0.66
CA ARG A 58 1.36 2.90 -1.33
C ARG A 58 -0.12 3.21 -1.61
N ASP A 59 -0.45 4.50 -1.60
CA ASP A 59 -1.81 4.97 -1.91
C ASP A 59 -2.20 4.65 -3.36
N LEU A 60 -3.44 4.24 -3.54
CA LEU A 60 -4.05 4.07 -4.86
C LEU A 60 -4.49 5.44 -5.38
N LYS A 61 -3.74 6.03 -6.31
CA LYS A 61 -4.18 7.23 -7.03
C LYS A 61 -4.77 6.82 -8.39
N LYS A 62 -6.03 7.18 -8.63
CA LYS A 62 -6.58 7.23 -9.99
C LYS A 62 -5.82 8.31 -10.76
N VAL A 63 -5.55 8.05 -12.03
CA VAL A 63 -5.19 9.08 -13.01
C VAL A 63 -6.50 9.54 -13.62
#